data_AF-A0AAW3Q5D7-F1
#
_entry.id   AF-A0AAW3Q5D7-F1
#
_cell.length_a   1.000
_cell.length_b   1.000
_cell.length_c   1.000
_cell.angle_alpha   90.00
_cell.angle_beta   90.00
_cell.angle_gamma   90.00
#
_symmetry.space_group_name_H-M   'P 1'
#
loop_
_entity.id
_entity.type
_entity.pdbx_description
1 polymer ?
#
loop_
_entity_poly.entity_id
_entity_poly.type
_entity_poly.pdbx_seq_one_letter_code
_entity_poly.pdbx_strand_id
1 'polypeptide(L)'
;MHTIRIRHAALAVAAVAALSGCATVQTPTKGDPLEGFNRTMYKFNDTVDTYALKPVAKGYQYVVPQPVRDSVTNFFSNIGDVYIAANNIVQLRIADGVGDIMRVVINTVFGVGGLFDVATIAKLPKHTADFGITMGRYGMPSGPYLVLPLLGPSTLRDTAGLGVDYVGNPLTYVKPDGLSWGLFGVNLVNTRANLLGAGDVLDAAALDKYSFVRNAYLQRRQMLISNARGEAAATSSNDALPKYDLPEDGAAPAAAGAAGTAGAAAVGGAAPAGASGAAVAAPASGTAEAPNPASETNVPAMQVAPPSPGGLRFPSIRLH
;
A
#
# COMPACT_ATOMS: atom_id res chain seq x y z
N MET A 1 33.30 16.61 26.15
CA MET A 1 32.49 17.80 25.81
C MET A 1 31.39 17.55 24.77
N HIS A 2 31.50 16.56 23.87
CA HIS A 2 30.45 16.27 22.87
C HIS A 2 29.17 15.61 23.43
N THR A 3 29.27 14.78 24.46
CA THR A 3 28.12 14.09 25.08
C THR A 3 27.15 15.06 25.78
N ILE A 4 27.65 16.17 26.31
CA ILE A 4 26.85 17.20 26.99
C ILE A 4 26.03 18.01 25.96
N ARG A 5 26.62 18.31 24.79
CA ARG A 5 25.93 19.02 23.70
C ARG A 5 24.80 18.19 23.08
N ILE A 6 24.97 16.88 22.98
CA ILE A 6 23.93 15.96 22.47
C ILE A 6 22.76 15.84 23.46
N ARG A 7 23.04 15.80 24.78
CA ARG A 7 21.98 15.77 25.81
C ARG A 7 21.17 17.07 25.85
N HIS A 8 21.82 18.21 25.65
CA HIS A 8 21.13 19.51 25.57
C HIS A 8 20.34 19.67 24.25
N ALA A 9 20.85 19.15 23.14
CA ALA A 9 20.10 19.09 21.89
C ALA A 9 18.87 18.18 21.99
N ALA A 10 18.99 17.02 22.64
CA ALA A 10 17.85 16.12 22.88
C ALA A 10 16.79 16.74 23.81
N LEU A 11 17.22 17.46 24.86
CA LEU A 11 16.32 18.20 25.74
C LEU A 11 15.63 19.37 25.02
N ALA A 12 16.34 20.08 24.15
CA ALA A 12 15.75 21.16 23.35
C ALA A 12 14.74 20.63 22.33
N VAL A 13 15.03 19.52 21.66
CA VAL A 13 14.08 18.87 20.74
C VAL A 13 12.85 18.34 21.48
N ALA A 14 13.03 17.74 22.67
CA ALA A 14 11.93 17.30 23.51
C ALA A 14 11.07 18.49 24.02
N ALA A 15 11.70 19.63 24.35
CA ALA A 15 10.99 20.83 24.77
C ALA A 15 10.20 21.49 23.63
N VAL A 16 10.75 21.54 22.42
CA VAL A 16 10.05 22.05 21.22
C VAL A 16 8.90 21.11 20.81
N ALA A 17 9.08 19.80 20.96
CA ALA A 17 8.01 18.82 20.75
C ALA A 17 6.88 18.99 21.79
N ALA A 18 7.22 19.28 23.05
CA ALA A 18 6.24 19.53 24.10
C ALA A 18 5.47 20.86 23.91
N LEU A 19 6.12 21.90 23.39
CA LEU A 19 5.51 23.22 23.15
C LEU A 19 4.60 23.25 21.91
N SER A 20 4.73 22.30 20.99
CA SER A 20 3.87 22.20 19.79
C SER A 20 2.50 21.56 20.09
N GLY A 21 2.26 21.09 21.33
CA GLY A 21 1.02 20.44 21.75
C GLY A 21 -0.13 21.37 22.17
N CYS A 22 0.09 22.70 22.21
CA CYS A 22 -0.93 23.66 22.70
C CYS A 22 -1.83 24.27 21.62
N ALA A 23 -1.88 23.70 20.40
CA ALA A 23 -2.90 24.06 19.41
C ALA A 23 -4.19 23.28 19.69
N THR A 24 -4.99 23.74 20.66
CA THR A 24 -6.34 23.23 20.91
C THR A 24 -7.21 23.42 19.68
N VAL A 25 -7.59 22.32 19.03
CA VAL A 25 -8.61 22.31 17.96
C VAL A 25 -9.98 22.47 18.63
N GLN A 26 -10.70 23.54 18.30
CA GLN A 26 -11.97 23.89 18.97
C GLN A 26 -13.14 22.95 18.61
N THR A 27 -13.02 22.11 17.58
CA THR A 27 -13.97 21.04 17.24
C THR A 27 -13.27 19.96 16.39
N PRO A 28 -12.60 18.97 17.00
CA PRO A 28 -12.00 17.88 16.23
C PRO A 28 -13.07 17.05 15.52
N THR A 29 -12.85 16.67 14.26
CA THR A 29 -13.71 15.69 13.59
C THR A 29 -13.76 14.40 14.42
N LYS A 30 -14.95 13.78 14.52
CA LYS A 30 -15.14 12.51 15.23
C LYS A 30 -14.11 11.47 14.75
N GLY A 31 -13.20 11.05 15.63
CA GLY A 31 -12.14 10.09 15.33
C GLY A 31 -10.77 10.69 14.98
N ASP A 32 -10.63 12.02 14.88
CA ASP A 32 -9.37 12.71 14.60
C ASP A 32 -9.11 13.89 15.56
N PRO A 33 -8.68 13.61 16.80
CA PRO A 33 -8.40 14.64 17.80
C PRO A 33 -7.28 15.61 17.40
N LEU A 34 -6.41 15.20 16.48
CA LEU A 34 -5.19 15.91 16.06
C LEU A 34 -5.32 16.50 14.66
N GLU A 35 -6.54 16.75 14.18
CA GLU A 35 -6.82 17.16 12.80
C GLU A 35 -5.98 18.36 12.32
N GLY A 36 -5.81 19.38 13.18
CA GLY A 36 -5.01 20.56 12.84
C GLY A 36 -3.53 20.22 12.55
N PHE A 37 -2.93 19.38 13.39
CA PHE A 37 -1.57 18.88 13.17
C PHE A 37 -1.53 18.00 11.91
N ASN A 38 -2.48 17.08 11.78
CA ASN A 38 -2.53 16.11 10.69
C ASN A 38 -2.69 16.76 9.32
N ARG A 39 -3.57 17.76 9.18
CA ARG A 39 -3.72 18.54 7.94
C ARG A 39 -2.45 19.32 7.61
N THR A 40 -1.76 19.85 8.62
CA THR A 40 -0.49 20.58 8.41
C THR A 40 0.60 19.63 7.91
N MET A 41 0.77 18.47 8.54
CA MET A 41 1.73 17.45 8.09
C MET A 41 1.35 16.87 6.73
N TYR A 42 0.05 16.70 6.47
CA TYR A 42 -0.44 16.26 5.15
C TYR A 42 -0.05 17.26 4.06
N LYS A 43 -0.26 18.57 4.28
CA LYS A 43 0.17 19.61 3.33
C LYS A 43 1.68 19.62 3.12
N PHE A 44 2.46 19.41 4.18
CA PHE A 44 3.91 19.28 4.07
C PHE A 44 4.29 18.09 3.17
N ASN A 45 3.73 16.91 3.43
CA ASN A 45 3.97 15.72 2.63
C ASN A 45 3.54 15.88 1.17
N ASP A 46 2.37 16.48 0.94
CA ASP A 46 1.81 16.75 -0.38
C ASP A 46 2.68 17.75 -1.18
N THR A 47 3.25 18.75 -0.49
CA THR A 47 4.21 19.68 -1.09
C THR A 47 5.48 18.95 -1.50
N VAL A 48 6.06 18.14 -0.60
CA VAL A 48 7.26 17.35 -0.92
C VAL A 48 6.98 16.37 -2.07
N ASP A 49 5.82 15.72 -2.08
CA ASP A 49 5.44 14.83 -3.16
C ASP A 49 5.33 15.58 -4.49
N THR A 50 4.59 16.69 -4.51
CA THR A 50 4.35 17.47 -5.73
C THR A 50 5.64 18.00 -6.36
N TYR A 51 6.56 18.51 -5.54
CA TYR A 51 7.78 19.17 -6.02
C TYR A 51 9.00 18.26 -6.13
N ALA A 52 9.04 17.12 -5.42
CA ALA A 52 10.18 16.21 -5.43
C ALA A 52 9.81 14.79 -5.89
N LEU A 53 8.89 14.10 -5.23
CA LEU A 53 8.65 12.67 -5.52
C LEU A 53 7.89 12.43 -6.83
N LYS A 54 6.82 13.18 -7.11
CA LYS A 54 6.01 13.09 -8.33
C LYS A 54 6.84 13.33 -9.61
N PRO A 55 7.69 14.37 -9.74
CA PRO A 55 8.51 14.54 -10.93
C PRO A 55 9.57 13.45 -11.09
N VAL A 56 10.21 13.02 -9.99
CA VAL A 56 11.18 11.90 -10.02
C VAL A 56 10.50 10.60 -10.44
N ALA A 57 9.32 10.31 -9.90
CA ALA A 57 8.51 9.13 -10.25
C ALA A 57 8.08 9.14 -11.72
N LYS A 58 7.66 10.29 -12.26
CA LYS A 58 7.34 10.44 -13.69
C LYS A 58 8.57 10.20 -14.58
N GLY A 59 9.73 10.74 -14.19
CA GLY A 59 11.00 10.49 -14.87
C GLY A 59 11.38 9.00 -14.86
N TYR A 60 11.26 8.35 -13.71
CA TYR A 60 11.47 6.90 -13.59
C TYR A 60 10.49 6.10 -14.46
N GLN A 61 9.20 6.46 -14.48
CA GLN A 61 8.19 5.81 -15.31
C GLN A 61 8.48 5.99 -16.82
N TYR A 62 9.05 7.13 -17.20
CA TYR A 62 9.43 7.44 -18.57
C TYR A 62 10.66 6.65 -19.05
N VAL A 63 11.69 6.54 -18.21
CA VAL A 63 12.96 5.90 -18.59
C VAL A 63 12.92 4.37 -18.42
N VAL A 64 12.22 3.87 -17.40
CA VAL A 64 12.23 2.45 -17.04
C VAL A 64 10.95 1.78 -17.55
N PRO A 65 11.05 0.77 -18.45
CA PRO A 65 9.88 0.10 -19.00
C PRO A 65 9.17 -0.73 -17.94
N GLN A 66 7.87 -0.96 -18.13
CA GLN A 66 7.01 -1.62 -17.15
C GLN A 66 7.55 -2.97 -16.64
N PRO A 67 8.06 -3.90 -17.48
CA PRO A 67 8.56 -5.19 -16.98
C PRO A 67 9.71 -5.05 -15.97
N VAL A 68 10.57 -4.04 -16.14
CA VAL A 68 11.69 -3.78 -15.21
C VAL A 68 11.15 -3.21 -13.89
N ARG A 69 10.16 -2.30 -13.94
CA ARG A 69 9.51 -1.78 -12.73
C ARG A 69 8.77 -2.87 -11.96
N ASP A 70 8.15 -3.80 -12.68
CA ASP A 70 7.48 -4.96 -12.07
C ASP A 70 8.51 -5.84 -11.36
N SER A 71 9.67 -6.10 -11.99
CA SER A 71 10.76 -6.82 -11.33
C SER A 71 11.31 -6.12 -10.08
N VAL A 72 11.47 -4.79 -10.12
CA VAL A 72 11.86 -4.02 -8.93
C VAL A 72 10.80 -4.14 -7.84
N THR A 73 9.52 -4.06 -8.20
CA THR A 73 8.40 -4.23 -7.28
C THR A 73 8.43 -5.63 -6.64
N ASN A 74 8.59 -6.68 -7.44
CA ASN A 74 8.66 -8.06 -6.99
C ASN A 74 9.84 -8.29 -6.04
N PHE A 75 11.02 -7.74 -6.36
CA PHE A 75 12.22 -7.88 -5.54
C PHE A 75 11.99 -7.36 -4.12
N PHE A 76 11.48 -6.13 -3.99
CA PHE A 76 11.19 -5.57 -2.67
C PHE A 76 10.02 -6.26 -1.98
N SER A 77 9.02 -6.71 -2.75
CA SER A 77 7.90 -7.48 -2.21
C SER A 77 8.35 -8.82 -1.63
N ASN A 78 9.30 -9.50 -2.29
CA ASN A 78 9.89 -10.75 -1.83
C ASN A 78 10.67 -10.56 -0.51
N ILE A 79 11.43 -9.46 -0.38
CA ILE A 79 12.07 -9.11 0.89
C ILE A 79 11.03 -8.82 1.96
N GLY A 80 9.94 -8.15 1.59
CA GLY A 80 8.84 -7.84 2.49
C GLY A 80 8.09 -9.08 2.98
N ASP A 81 7.95 -10.10 2.14
CA ASP A 81 7.27 -11.35 2.49
C ASP A 81 7.95 -12.06 3.69
N VAL A 82 9.24 -11.82 3.94
CA VAL A 82 9.96 -12.35 5.12
C VAL A 82 9.38 -11.83 6.44
N TYR A 83 9.21 -10.51 6.56
CA TYR A 83 8.70 -9.93 7.80
C TYR A 83 7.17 -10.10 7.91
N ILE A 84 6.46 -10.20 6.77
CA ILE A 84 5.04 -10.57 6.72
C ILE A 84 4.85 -11.98 7.28
N ALA A 85 5.65 -12.95 6.83
CA ALA A 85 5.61 -14.32 7.33
C ALA A 85 5.82 -14.38 8.85
N ALA A 86 6.83 -13.66 9.36
CA ALA A 86 7.10 -13.57 10.78
C ALA A 86 5.89 -13.01 11.56
N ASN A 87 5.28 -11.93 11.07
CA ASN A 87 4.08 -11.37 11.68
C ASN A 87 2.89 -12.33 11.61
N ASN A 88 2.66 -13.03 10.50
CA ASN A 88 1.60 -14.02 10.39
C ASN A 88 1.78 -15.18 11.38
N ILE A 89 3.01 -15.65 11.58
CA ILE A 89 3.34 -16.67 12.59
C ILE A 89 3.07 -16.14 14.01
N VAL A 90 3.51 -14.93 14.33
CA VAL A 90 3.21 -14.29 15.62
C VAL A 90 1.70 -14.14 15.80
N GLN A 91 0.98 -13.76 14.75
CA GLN A 91 -0.48 -13.72 14.72
C GLN A 91 -1.13 -15.11 14.71
N LEU A 92 -0.43 -16.22 14.99
CA LEU A 92 -0.96 -17.59 14.98
C LEU A 92 -1.68 -17.99 13.66
N ARG A 93 -1.40 -17.27 12.57
CA ARG A 93 -1.88 -17.56 11.21
C ARG A 93 -0.82 -18.40 10.51
N ILE A 94 -0.63 -19.61 11.03
CA ILE A 94 0.49 -20.48 10.64
C ILE A 94 0.43 -20.85 9.15
N ALA A 95 -0.77 -21.13 8.61
CA ALA A 95 -0.95 -21.43 7.20
C ALA A 95 -0.48 -20.27 6.29
N ASP A 96 -0.90 -19.05 6.62
CA ASP A 96 -0.55 -17.84 5.88
C ASP A 96 0.96 -17.57 5.97
N GLY A 97 1.54 -17.69 7.18
CA GLY A 97 2.97 -17.50 7.40
C GLY A 97 3.84 -18.53 6.67
N VAL A 98 3.44 -19.81 6.64
CA VAL A 98 4.12 -20.84 5.83
C VAL A 98 3.95 -20.56 4.35
N GLY A 99 2.77 -20.12 3.91
CA GLY A 99 2.52 -19.69 2.54
C GLY A 99 3.47 -18.58 2.10
N ASP A 100 3.64 -17.55 2.93
CA ASP A 100 4.56 -16.43 2.65
C ASP A 100 6.03 -16.88 2.64
N ILE A 101 6.45 -17.80 3.53
CA ILE A 101 7.79 -18.40 3.48
C ILE A 101 7.99 -19.14 2.15
N MET A 102 6.99 -19.92 1.72
CA MET A 102 7.06 -20.64 0.45
C MET A 102 7.13 -19.67 -0.73
N ARG A 103 6.42 -18.53 -0.68
CA ARG A 103 6.57 -17.46 -1.68
C ARG A 103 8.00 -16.95 -1.72
N VAL A 104 8.60 -16.62 -0.56
CA VAL A 104 9.99 -16.17 -0.47
C VAL A 104 10.95 -17.19 -1.09
N VAL A 105 10.82 -18.47 -0.72
CA VAL A 105 11.70 -19.53 -1.23
C VAL A 105 11.56 -19.68 -2.74
N ILE A 106 10.33 -19.77 -3.26
CA ILE A 106 10.08 -19.96 -4.70
C ILE A 106 10.56 -18.76 -5.51
N ASN A 107 10.24 -17.55 -5.08
CA ASN A 107 10.64 -16.33 -5.79
C ASN A 107 12.16 -16.10 -5.71
N THR A 108 12.80 -16.49 -4.61
CA THR A 108 14.26 -16.39 -4.49
C THR A 108 14.98 -17.42 -5.35
N VAL A 109 14.53 -18.68 -5.34
CA VAL A 109 15.19 -19.81 -6.04
C VAL A 109 14.85 -19.81 -7.54
N PHE A 110 13.58 -19.73 -7.89
CA PHE A 110 13.11 -19.82 -9.28
C PHE A 110 12.84 -18.45 -9.91
N GLY A 111 12.60 -17.42 -9.09
CA GLY A 111 12.34 -16.06 -9.54
C GLY A 111 13.58 -15.15 -9.60
N VAL A 112 14.79 -15.72 -9.63
CA VAL A 112 16.07 -14.98 -9.70
C VAL A 112 16.19 -13.95 -8.57
N GLY A 113 16.20 -14.43 -7.32
CA GLY A 113 16.33 -13.54 -6.16
C GLY A 113 15.10 -12.67 -5.88
N GLY A 114 13.94 -13.02 -6.44
CA GLY A 114 12.68 -12.30 -6.26
C GLY A 114 12.34 -11.31 -7.38
N LEU A 115 13.12 -11.24 -8.47
CA LEU A 115 12.81 -10.37 -9.61
C LEU A 115 11.57 -10.84 -10.39
N PHE A 116 11.26 -12.13 -10.35
CA PHE A 116 10.06 -12.71 -10.97
C PHE A 116 9.17 -13.37 -9.92
N ASP A 117 7.89 -13.04 -9.92
CA ASP A 117 6.91 -13.62 -8.99
C ASP A 117 6.39 -14.98 -9.49
N VAL A 118 7.25 -16.00 -9.39
CA VAL A 118 6.94 -17.39 -9.74
C VAL A 118 5.92 -18.00 -8.76
N ALA A 119 5.90 -17.54 -7.52
CA ALA A 119 4.99 -18.03 -6.49
C ALA A 119 3.52 -17.74 -6.83
N THR A 120 3.24 -16.60 -7.45
CA THR A 120 1.89 -16.28 -7.95
C THR A 120 1.48 -17.20 -9.10
N ILE A 121 2.40 -17.58 -9.98
CA ILE A 121 2.14 -18.60 -11.02
C ILE A 121 1.82 -19.95 -10.39
N ALA A 122 2.48 -20.29 -9.27
CA ALA A 122 2.20 -21.45 -8.45
C ALA A 122 0.94 -21.34 -7.58
N LYS A 123 0.12 -20.28 -7.76
CA LYS A 123 -1.14 -20.02 -7.04
C LYS A 123 -0.97 -19.87 -5.52
N LEU A 124 0.20 -19.41 -5.05
CA LEU A 124 0.36 -19.08 -3.64
C LEU A 124 -0.24 -17.70 -3.36
N PRO A 125 -1.24 -17.59 -2.46
CA PRO A 125 -1.85 -16.30 -2.12
C PRO A 125 -0.83 -15.39 -1.45
N LYS A 126 -0.88 -14.10 -1.79
CA LYS A 126 -0.04 -13.08 -1.14
C LYS A 126 -0.78 -12.46 0.03
N HIS A 127 -0.14 -12.40 1.19
CA HIS A 127 -0.73 -11.79 2.38
C HIS A 127 -0.14 -10.42 2.67
N THR A 128 -0.76 -9.71 3.62
CA THR A 128 -0.25 -8.46 4.18
C THR A 128 -0.32 -8.55 5.68
N ALA A 129 0.80 -8.29 6.34
CA ALA A 129 0.92 -8.24 7.78
C ALA A 129 2.04 -7.26 8.17
N ASP A 130 1.85 -6.58 9.30
CA ASP A 130 2.83 -5.69 9.92
C ASP A 130 2.63 -5.74 11.44
N PHE A 131 3.58 -5.21 12.20
CA PHE A 131 3.49 -5.27 13.65
C PHE A 131 2.32 -4.46 14.21
N GLY A 132 1.88 -3.41 13.50
CA GLY A 132 0.66 -2.68 13.82
C GLY A 132 -0.59 -3.56 13.78
N ILE A 133 -0.73 -4.40 12.75
CA ILE A 133 -1.81 -5.40 12.63
C ILE A 133 -1.67 -6.44 13.74
N THR A 134 -0.44 -6.91 13.99
CA THR A 134 -0.17 -7.89 15.05
C THR A 134 -0.65 -7.40 16.40
N MET A 135 -0.28 -6.17 16.80
CA MET A 135 -0.77 -5.59 18.04
C MET A 135 -2.29 -5.37 18.03
N GLY A 136 -2.86 -4.96 16.89
CA GLY A 136 -4.31 -4.84 16.71
C GLY A 136 -5.03 -6.16 16.93
N ARG A 137 -4.49 -7.26 16.40
CA ARG A 137 -5.02 -8.62 16.60
C ARG A 137 -5.11 -8.97 18.08
N TYR A 138 -4.08 -8.65 18.86
CA TYR A 138 -4.03 -8.85 20.32
C TYR A 138 -4.85 -7.85 21.14
N GLY A 139 -5.71 -7.06 20.49
CA GLY A 139 -6.65 -6.18 21.16
C GLY A 139 -6.12 -4.78 21.44
N MET A 140 -4.90 -4.44 21.00
CA MET A 140 -4.39 -3.08 21.19
C MET A 140 -5.19 -2.08 20.33
N PRO A 141 -5.83 -1.07 20.94
CA PRO A 141 -6.61 -0.08 20.20
C PRO A 141 -5.71 0.72 19.27
N SER A 142 -6.26 1.19 18.15
CA SER A 142 -5.49 1.98 17.18
C SER A 142 -4.95 3.30 17.77
N GLY A 143 -5.70 3.88 18.73
CA GLY A 143 -5.42 5.22 19.25
C GLY A 143 -5.79 6.32 18.25
N PRO A 144 -5.35 7.57 18.48
CA PRO A 144 -5.62 8.67 17.57
C PRO A 144 -4.98 8.44 16.20
N TYR A 145 -5.65 8.94 15.16
CA TYR A 145 -5.07 9.06 13.82
C TYR A 145 -3.99 10.14 13.82
N LEU A 146 -2.89 9.88 13.13
CA LEU A 146 -1.87 10.89 12.90
C LEU A 146 -1.25 10.80 11.51
N VAL A 147 -0.80 11.94 10.98
CA VAL A 147 -0.02 12.00 9.75
C VAL A 147 1.44 12.24 10.11
N LEU A 148 2.29 11.27 9.76
CA LEU A 148 3.73 11.35 9.96
C LEU A 148 4.39 12.14 8.82
N PRO A 149 5.41 12.98 9.12
CA PRO A 149 6.17 13.65 8.08
C PRO A 149 6.88 12.60 7.21
N LEU A 150 6.77 12.77 5.89
CA LEU A 150 7.28 11.89 4.82
C LEU A 150 6.67 10.48 4.75
N LEU A 151 6.30 9.89 5.89
CA LEU A 151 5.78 8.51 5.97
C LEU A 151 4.26 8.43 5.72
N GLY A 152 3.53 9.51 5.97
CA GLY A 152 2.10 9.60 5.63
C GLY A 152 1.14 9.14 6.74
N PRO A 153 -0.07 8.67 6.38
CA PRO A 153 -1.12 8.27 7.31
C PRO A 153 -0.72 7.13 8.26
N SER A 154 -1.01 7.28 9.55
CA SER A 154 -0.76 6.27 10.57
C SER A 154 -1.75 6.39 11.74
N THR A 155 -1.69 5.46 12.69
CA THR A 155 -2.31 5.58 14.01
C THR A 155 -1.25 5.52 15.10
N LEU A 156 -1.58 5.85 16.35
CA LEU A 156 -0.61 5.76 17.46
C LEU A 156 -0.04 4.34 17.58
N ARG A 157 -0.90 3.33 17.48
CA ARG A 157 -0.47 1.93 17.43
C ARG A 157 0.41 1.66 16.23
N ASP A 158 -0.05 2.01 15.04
CA ASP A 158 0.65 1.64 13.82
C ASP A 158 2.01 2.35 13.74
N THR A 159 2.14 3.55 14.30
CA THR A 159 3.42 4.27 14.46
C THR A 159 4.40 3.56 15.38
N ALA A 160 3.92 3.01 16.51
CA ALA A 160 4.74 2.14 17.33
C ALA A 160 5.13 0.85 16.58
N GLY A 161 4.21 0.34 15.75
CA GLY A 161 4.42 -0.79 14.85
C GLY A 161 5.56 -0.57 13.87
N LEU A 162 5.57 0.60 13.21
CA LEU A 162 6.63 0.99 12.28
C LEU A 162 8.03 0.91 12.90
N GLY A 163 8.19 1.21 14.19
CA GLY A 163 9.47 1.08 14.89
C GLY A 163 9.95 -0.38 14.99
N VAL A 164 9.03 -1.33 15.17
CA VAL A 164 9.35 -2.77 15.20
C VAL A 164 9.57 -3.30 13.80
N ASP A 165 8.72 -2.92 12.85
CA ASP A 165 8.84 -3.30 11.44
C ASP A 165 10.17 -2.81 10.84
N TYR A 166 10.63 -1.63 11.25
CA TYR A 166 11.93 -1.08 10.90
C TYR A 166 13.11 -1.97 11.33
N VAL A 167 13.08 -2.47 12.57
CA VAL A 167 14.10 -3.38 13.11
C VAL A 167 13.99 -4.77 12.46
N GLY A 168 12.78 -5.18 12.08
CA GLY A 168 12.53 -6.44 11.38
C GLY A 168 12.89 -6.43 9.90
N ASN A 169 13.08 -5.25 9.28
CA ASN A 169 13.35 -5.13 7.86
C ASN A 169 14.81 -5.51 7.53
N PRO A 170 15.05 -6.54 6.69
CA PRO A 170 16.40 -6.94 6.28
C PRO A 170 17.20 -5.82 5.60
N LEU A 171 16.52 -4.90 4.89
CA LEU A 171 17.15 -3.77 4.21
C LEU A 171 17.89 -2.85 5.18
N THR A 172 17.42 -2.74 6.42
CA THR A 172 18.03 -1.91 7.48
C THR A 172 19.46 -2.35 7.82
N TYR A 173 19.82 -3.60 7.52
CA TYR A 173 21.13 -4.19 7.86
C TYR A 173 22.11 -4.28 6.68
N VAL A 174 21.69 -3.88 5.47
CA VAL A 174 22.53 -3.91 4.26
C VAL A 174 23.68 -2.90 4.40
N LYS A 175 24.91 -3.35 4.16
CA LYS A 175 26.11 -2.50 4.13
C LYS A 175 26.71 -2.43 2.72
N PRO A 176 27.32 -1.29 2.34
CA PRO A 176 27.46 -0.05 3.12
C PRO A 176 26.14 0.72 3.26
N ASP A 177 26.03 1.61 4.25
CA ASP A 177 24.80 2.35 4.56
C ASP A 177 24.24 3.10 3.33
N GLY A 178 25.12 3.61 2.46
CA GLY A 178 24.73 4.26 1.19
C GLY A 178 23.96 3.32 0.23
N LEU A 179 24.27 2.02 0.23
CA LEU A 179 23.52 1.04 -0.56
C LEU A 179 22.11 0.85 0.00
N SER A 180 21.99 0.77 1.32
CA SER A 180 20.68 0.63 1.99
C SER A 180 19.78 1.84 1.74
N TRP A 181 20.32 3.05 1.87
CA TRP A 181 19.61 4.30 1.52
C TRP A 181 19.28 4.37 0.02
N GLY A 182 20.16 3.87 -0.85
CA GLY A 182 19.89 3.75 -2.28
C GLY A 182 18.72 2.82 -2.58
N LEU A 183 18.70 1.63 -1.98
CA LEU A 183 17.60 0.66 -2.11
C LEU A 183 16.27 1.23 -1.61
N PHE A 184 16.30 1.91 -0.46
CA PHE A 184 15.12 2.62 0.05
C PHE A 184 14.62 3.68 -0.93
N GLY A 185 15.50 4.50 -1.48
CA GLY A 185 15.15 5.53 -2.46
C GLY A 185 14.55 4.94 -3.74
N VAL A 186 15.13 3.85 -4.26
CA VAL A 186 14.59 3.13 -5.43
C VAL A 186 13.21 2.56 -5.11
N ASN A 187 13.03 1.93 -3.96
CA ASN A 187 11.73 1.39 -3.54
C ASN A 187 10.68 2.50 -3.41
N LEU A 188 11.03 3.63 -2.81
CA LEU A 188 10.15 4.79 -2.65
C LEU A 188 9.71 5.35 -4.01
N VAL A 189 10.66 5.59 -4.92
CA VAL A 189 10.38 6.11 -6.27
C VAL A 189 9.54 5.12 -7.07
N ASN A 190 9.90 3.83 -7.03
CA ASN A 190 9.16 2.79 -7.74
C ASN A 190 7.72 2.66 -7.22
N THR A 191 7.54 2.69 -5.89
CA THR A 191 6.22 2.69 -5.26
C THR A 191 5.41 3.91 -5.68
N ARG A 192 6.01 5.12 -5.65
CA ARG A 192 5.30 6.34 -6.08
C ARG A 192 4.94 6.30 -7.56
N ALA A 193 5.81 5.79 -8.42
CA ALA A 193 5.56 5.62 -9.85
C ALA A 193 4.36 4.71 -10.13
N ASN A 194 4.25 3.61 -9.38
CA ASN A 194 3.09 2.70 -9.49
C ASN A 194 1.78 3.34 -8.96
N LEU A 195 1.89 4.37 -8.12
CA LEU A 195 0.75 5.10 -7.55
C LEU A 195 0.40 6.40 -8.30
N LEU A 196 1.09 6.73 -9.41
CA LEU A 196 0.81 7.98 -10.15
C LEU A 196 -0.63 8.00 -10.68
N GLY A 197 -1.10 6.90 -11.28
CA GLY A 197 -2.46 6.82 -11.82
C GLY A 197 -3.54 6.96 -10.74
N ALA A 198 -3.39 6.27 -9.61
CA ALA A 198 -4.29 6.40 -8.48
C ALA A 198 -4.26 7.81 -7.87
N GLY A 199 -3.08 8.43 -7.83
CA GLY A 199 -2.90 9.81 -7.38
C GLY A 199 -3.61 10.81 -8.27
N ASP A 200 -3.52 10.67 -9.59
CA ASP A 200 -4.19 11.59 -10.52
C ASP A 200 -5.72 11.45 -10.46
N VAL A 201 -6.25 10.25 -10.20
CA VAL A 201 -7.68 10.04 -9.93
C VAL A 201 -8.10 10.70 -8.61
N LEU A 202 -7.31 10.52 -7.55
CA LEU A 202 -7.55 11.18 -6.26
C LEU A 202 -7.53 12.70 -6.42
N ASP A 203 -6.58 13.23 -7.19
CA ASP A 203 -6.42 14.65 -7.46
C ASP A 203 -7.64 15.24 -8.19
N ALA A 204 -8.25 14.47 -9.08
CA ALA A 204 -9.41 14.89 -9.86
C ALA A 204 -10.75 14.70 -9.13
N ALA A 205 -10.89 13.67 -8.29
CA ALA A 205 -12.18 13.25 -7.73
C ALA A 205 -12.43 13.74 -6.29
N ALA A 206 -11.40 14.00 -5.49
CA ALA A 206 -11.58 14.32 -4.08
C ALA A 206 -11.59 15.82 -3.79
N LEU A 207 -12.75 16.33 -3.33
CA LEU A 207 -12.89 17.71 -2.86
C LEU A 207 -12.03 18.00 -1.60
N ASP A 208 -11.95 17.04 -0.68
CA ASP A 208 -11.03 17.04 0.47
C ASP A 208 -10.15 15.78 0.47
N LYS A 209 -8.99 15.88 -0.20
CA LYS A 209 -8.02 14.77 -0.32
C LYS A 209 -7.59 14.23 1.04
N TYR A 210 -7.43 15.10 2.04
CA TYR A 210 -7.01 14.69 3.37
C TYR A 210 -8.03 13.75 4.02
N SER A 211 -9.30 14.16 4.06
CA SER A 211 -10.37 13.36 4.67
C SER A 211 -10.57 12.04 3.93
N PHE A 212 -10.48 12.05 2.60
CA PHE A 212 -10.54 10.82 1.80
C PHE A 212 -9.42 9.85 2.16
N VAL A 213 -8.16 10.32 2.17
CA VAL A 213 -6.99 9.49 2.50
C VAL A 213 -7.07 8.95 3.93
N ARG A 214 -7.47 9.79 4.90
CA ARG A 214 -7.67 9.38 6.30
C ARG A 214 -8.70 8.25 6.41
N ASN A 215 -9.87 8.43 5.81
CA ASN A 215 -10.96 7.46 5.91
C ASN A 215 -10.61 6.14 5.21
N ALA A 216 -10.04 6.22 4.00
CA ALA A 216 -9.56 5.04 3.27
C ALA A 216 -8.48 4.28 4.06
N TYR A 217 -7.55 4.99 4.69
CA TYR A 217 -6.54 4.39 5.55
C TYR A 217 -7.17 3.65 6.74
N LEU A 218 -8.03 4.31 7.52
CA LEU A 218 -8.65 3.73 8.70
C LEU A 218 -9.52 2.52 8.36
N GLN A 219 -10.30 2.60 7.28
CA GLN A 219 -11.12 1.50 6.79
C GLN A 219 -10.27 0.30 6.38
N ARG A 220 -9.19 0.52 5.62
CA ARG A 220 -8.25 -0.55 5.22
C ARG A 220 -7.62 -1.20 6.45
N ARG A 221 -7.15 -0.41 7.43
CA ARG A 221 -6.55 -0.95 8.66
C ARG A 221 -7.54 -1.80 9.45
N GLN A 222 -8.78 -1.33 9.60
CA GLN A 222 -9.82 -2.09 10.29
C GLN A 222 -10.07 -3.44 9.62
N MET A 223 -10.16 -3.47 8.29
CA MET A 223 -10.32 -4.70 7.50
C MET A 223 -9.15 -5.67 7.67
N LEU A 224 -7.91 -5.18 7.67
CA LEU A 224 -6.74 -6.05 7.86
C LEU A 224 -6.71 -6.68 9.26
N ILE A 225 -7.13 -5.94 10.29
CA ILE A 225 -7.16 -6.42 11.68
C ILE A 225 -8.31 -7.42 11.88
N SER A 226 -9.50 -7.15 11.33
CA SER A 226 -10.62 -8.09 11.39
C SER A 226 -10.27 -9.41 10.70
N ASN A 227 -9.61 -9.33 9.53
CA ASN A 227 -9.12 -10.51 8.82
C ASN A 227 -8.06 -11.26 9.64
N ALA A 228 -7.13 -10.55 10.29
CA ALA A 228 -6.13 -11.16 11.15
C ALA A 228 -6.74 -11.88 12.38
N ARG A 229 -7.90 -11.45 12.85
CA ARG A 229 -8.66 -12.11 13.93
C ARG A 229 -9.54 -13.27 13.45
N GLY A 230 -9.69 -13.47 12.14
CA GLY A 230 -10.61 -14.45 11.59
C GLY A 230 -12.07 -14.02 11.67
N GLU A 231 -12.34 -12.72 11.80
CA GLU A 231 -13.69 -12.14 11.95
C GLU A 231 -14.37 -11.85 10.59
N ALA A 232 -13.86 -12.40 9.48
CA ALA A 232 -14.33 -12.06 8.15
C ALA A 232 -15.83 -12.41 7.96
N ALA A 233 -16.63 -11.35 7.73
CA ALA A 233 -18.06 -11.31 7.42
C ALA A 233 -19.08 -11.43 8.57
N ALA A 234 -18.71 -11.22 9.83
CA ALA A 234 -19.70 -10.96 10.89
C ALA A 234 -20.02 -9.46 10.99
N THR A 235 -21.02 -9.02 10.23
CA THR A 235 -21.85 -7.84 10.51
C THR A 235 -21.16 -6.46 10.49
N SER A 236 -21.11 -5.85 9.31
CA SER A 236 -21.28 -4.40 9.17
C SER A 236 -22.24 -4.12 8.01
N SER A 237 -23.43 -4.70 8.12
CA SER A 237 -24.58 -4.42 7.25
C SER A 237 -25.34 -3.14 7.63
N ASN A 238 -24.83 -2.31 8.57
CA ASN A 238 -25.53 -1.12 9.05
C ASN A 238 -24.72 0.19 9.14
N ASP A 239 -23.44 0.22 8.75
CA ASP A 239 -22.79 1.51 8.47
C ASP A 239 -22.75 1.67 6.95
N ALA A 240 -23.81 2.31 6.44
CA ALA A 240 -23.82 2.83 5.08
C ALA A 240 -22.50 3.59 4.84
N LEU A 241 -21.84 3.31 3.72
CA LEU A 241 -20.70 4.08 3.25
C LEU A 241 -21.00 5.57 3.46
N PRO A 242 -20.09 6.36 4.06
CA PRO A 242 -20.28 7.80 4.15
C PRO A 242 -20.58 8.32 2.74
N LYS A 243 -21.71 9.02 2.58
CA LYS A 243 -22.06 9.62 1.30
C LYS A 243 -20.93 10.59 0.94
N TYR A 244 -20.31 10.33 -0.20
CA TYR A 244 -19.48 11.31 -0.85
C TYR A 244 -20.42 12.23 -1.61
N ASP A 245 -20.38 13.52 -1.31
CA ASP A 245 -21.04 14.55 -2.10
C ASP A 245 -20.29 14.68 -3.43
N LEU A 246 -20.52 13.71 -4.31
CA LEU A 246 -20.17 13.81 -5.72
C LEU A 246 -21.14 14.82 -6.34
N PRO A 247 -20.67 15.74 -7.21
CA PRO A 247 -21.57 16.64 -7.92
C PRO A 247 -22.65 15.83 -8.65
N GLU A 248 -23.92 16.06 -8.31
CA GLU A 248 -25.08 15.43 -8.95
C GLU A 248 -25.36 16.06 -10.32
N ASP A 249 -24.36 16.18 -11.18
CA ASP A 249 -24.53 16.69 -12.55
C ASP A 249 -23.52 16.01 -13.48
N GLY A 250 -23.83 14.77 -13.85
CA GLY A 250 -23.07 13.98 -14.82
C GLY A 250 -23.61 12.57 -14.89
N ALA A 251 -24.56 12.33 -15.79
CA ALA A 251 -25.17 11.03 -16.03
C ALA A 251 -24.13 9.89 -16.04
N ALA A 252 -24.33 8.89 -15.19
CA ALA A 252 -23.63 7.62 -15.27
C ALA A 252 -23.84 7.03 -16.68
N PRO A 253 -22.78 6.70 -17.44
CA PRO A 253 -22.98 5.86 -18.60
C PRO A 253 -23.41 4.49 -18.08
N ALA A 254 -24.63 4.08 -18.47
CA ALA A 254 -25.14 2.75 -18.23
C ALA A 254 -24.09 1.71 -18.65
N ALA A 255 -23.91 0.69 -17.81
CA ALA A 255 -23.14 -0.49 -18.14
C ALA A 255 -23.75 -1.15 -19.39
N ALA A 256 -23.16 -0.89 -20.56
CA ALA A 256 -23.39 -1.66 -21.76
C ALA A 256 -22.43 -2.85 -21.74
N GLY A 257 -23.01 -4.06 -21.65
CA GLY A 257 -22.29 -5.31 -21.84
C GLY A 257 -21.59 -5.36 -23.20
N ALA A 258 -20.50 -6.12 -23.23
CA ALA A 258 -19.60 -6.30 -24.36
C ALA A 258 -20.29 -6.64 -25.69
N ALA A 259 -19.80 -6.02 -26.77
CA ALA A 259 -19.81 -6.63 -28.10
C ALA A 259 -18.54 -6.19 -28.84
N GLY A 260 -17.66 -7.16 -29.12
CA GLY A 260 -16.54 -6.96 -30.01
C GLY A 260 -17.00 -6.64 -31.42
N THR A 261 -16.24 -5.80 -32.11
CA THR A 261 -16.28 -5.70 -33.57
C THR A 261 -14.94 -6.17 -34.11
N ALA A 262 -14.86 -7.47 -34.37
CA ALA A 262 -13.94 -8.01 -35.36
C ALA A 262 -14.54 -7.70 -36.74
N GLY A 263 -13.99 -6.70 -37.42
CA GLY A 263 -14.20 -6.49 -38.86
C GLY A 263 -13.14 -7.26 -39.64
N ALA A 264 -13.43 -8.51 -39.98
CA ALA A 264 -12.74 -9.24 -41.05
C ALA A 264 -13.57 -9.15 -42.32
N ALA A 265 -12.93 -8.75 -43.42
CA ALA A 265 -13.53 -8.71 -44.74
C ALA A 265 -13.78 -10.12 -45.30
N ALA A 266 -14.81 -10.19 -46.15
CA ALA A 266 -15.43 -11.36 -46.76
C ALA A 266 -14.54 -12.25 -47.63
N VAL A 267 -14.90 -13.54 -47.77
CA VAL A 267 -15.35 -14.20 -49.04
C VAL A 267 -16.23 -15.44 -48.73
N GLY A 268 -17.47 -15.44 -49.24
CA GLY A 268 -18.12 -16.56 -49.96
C GLY A 268 -18.80 -17.73 -49.22
N GLY A 269 -20.12 -17.87 -49.40
CA GLY A 269 -20.73 -19.18 -49.73
C GLY A 269 -21.91 -19.73 -48.91
N ALA A 270 -23.14 -19.45 -49.39
CA ALA A 270 -24.35 -20.31 -49.45
C ALA A 270 -25.03 -20.89 -48.18
N ALA A 271 -26.37 -20.83 -48.21
CA ALA A 271 -27.38 -21.26 -47.22
C ALA A 271 -27.96 -22.67 -47.52
N PRO A 272 -29.12 -23.13 -46.98
CA PRO A 272 -29.82 -22.87 -45.70
C PRO A 272 -30.37 -24.17 -44.99
N ALA A 273 -31.05 -23.97 -43.84
CA ALA A 273 -32.39 -24.50 -43.49
C ALA A 273 -32.57 -25.46 -42.28
N GLY A 274 -33.60 -25.14 -41.47
CA GLY A 274 -34.40 -26.04 -40.60
C GLY A 274 -34.03 -26.04 -39.10
N ALA A 275 -34.91 -26.14 -38.10
CA ALA A 275 -36.32 -25.84 -37.87
C ALA A 275 -36.64 -26.24 -36.40
N SER A 276 -37.49 -25.44 -35.73
CA SER A 276 -38.40 -25.82 -34.62
C SER A 276 -37.86 -26.24 -33.24
N GLY A 277 -38.61 -25.88 -32.18
CA GLY A 277 -38.62 -26.67 -30.94
C GLY A 277 -38.71 -25.85 -29.65
N ALA A 278 -39.81 -25.98 -28.92
CA ALA A 278 -40.20 -25.18 -27.78
C ALA A 278 -39.71 -25.70 -26.40
N ALA A 279 -39.65 -24.75 -25.45
CA ALA A 279 -40.12 -24.82 -24.05
C ALA A 279 -39.53 -25.82 -23.01
N VAL A 280 -38.93 -25.21 -21.97
CA VAL A 280 -38.98 -25.50 -20.51
C VAL A 280 -38.22 -26.70 -19.95
N ALA A 281 -37.10 -26.41 -19.28
CA ALA A 281 -36.71 -27.03 -17.99
C ALA A 281 -35.60 -26.19 -17.31
N ALA A 282 -35.82 -25.72 -16.09
CA ALA A 282 -34.76 -25.48 -15.09
C ALA A 282 -34.65 -26.75 -14.21
N PRO A 283 -33.62 -26.97 -13.36
CA PRO A 283 -32.46 -26.12 -13.02
C PRO A 283 -31.11 -26.89 -13.09
N ALA A 284 -29.97 -26.18 -13.17
CA ALA A 284 -28.71 -26.70 -12.64
C ALA A 284 -27.68 -25.58 -12.47
N SER A 285 -27.21 -25.47 -11.24
CA SER A 285 -26.09 -24.69 -10.76
C SER A 285 -24.82 -24.94 -11.59
N GLY A 286 -24.24 -23.89 -12.15
CA GLY A 286 -22.95 -23.94 -12.82
C GLY A 286 -22.27 -22.59 -12.65
N THR A 287 -21.37 -22.50 -11.68
CA THR A 287 -20.48 -21.36 -11.48
C THR A 287 -19.57 -21.23 -12.70
N ALA A 288 -19.91 -20.32 -13.61
CA ALA A 288 -19.01 -19.89 -14.66
C ALA A 288 -17.94 -18.99 -14.01
N GLU A 289 -16.74 -19.54 -13.91
CA GLU A 289 -15.52 -18.91 -13.47
C GLU A 289 -15.24 -17.68 -14.34
N ALA A 290 -15.33 -16.49 -13.73
CA ALA A 290 -15.03 -15.23 -14.40
C ALA A 290 -13.50 -15.15 -14.68
N PRO A 291 -13.08 -14.55 -15.81
CA PRO A 291 -11.67 -14.47 -16.16
C PRO A 291 -10.92 -13.61 -15.14
N ASN A 292 -9.83 -14.15 -14.62
CA ASN A 292 -8.90 -13.55 -13.68
C ASN A 292 -8.48 -12.13 -14.15
N PRO A 293 -8.88 -11.05 -13.47
CA PRO A 293 -8.39 -9.72 -13.82
C PRO A 293 -6.93 -9.62 -13.40
N ALA A 294 -6.15 -8.99 -14.28
CA ALA A 294 -4.73 -8.70 -14.14
C ALA A 294 -4.30 -8.45 -12.69
N SER A 295 -3.27 -9.19 -12.28
CA SER A 295 -2.34 -8.91 -11.19
C SER A 295 -2.84 -7.83 -10.25
N GLU A 296 -3.49 -8.22 -9.15
CA GLU A 296 -3.71 -7.31 -8.03
C GLU A 296 -2.37 -6.63 -7.76
N THR A 297 -2.24 -5.36 -8.12
CA THR A 297 -1.15 -4.51 -7.67
C THR A 297 -1.42 -4.26 -6.20
N ASN A 298 -1.29 -5.32 -5.41
CA ASN A 298 -1.24 -5.29 -3.97
C ASN A 298 0.12 -4.68 -3.65
N VAL A 299 0.23 -3.36 -3.89
CA VAL A 299 1.32 -2.55 -3.39
C VAL A 299 1.00 -2.41 -1.91
N PRO A 300 1.68 -3.14 -1.02
CA PRO A 300 1.43 -2.99 0.40
C PRO A 300 1.71 -1.53 0.76
N ALA A 301 0.72 -0.87 1.37
CA ALA A 301 0.98 0.42 1.98
C ALA A 301 2.00 0.21 3.10
N MET A 302 3.05 1.03 3.09
CA MET A 302 4.07 1.12 4.14
C MET A 302 5.05 -0.07 4.27
N GLN A 303 5.55 -0.59 3.15
CA GLN A 303 6.82 -1.34 3.15
C GLN A 303 8.07 -0.44 3.07
N VAL A 304 7.86 0.87 2.92
CA VAL A 304 8.93 1.86 2.78
C VAL A 304 9.42 2.28 4.16
N ALA A 305 10.01 1.34 4.90
CA ALA A 305 10.71 1.66 6.14
C ALA A 305 12.10 2.25 5.78
N PRO A 306 12.47 3.44 6.26
CA PRO A 306 13.82 3.96 6.06
C PRO A 306 14.84 3.01 6.69
N PRO A 307 16.11 3.04 6.27
CA PRO A 307 17.16 2.24 6.92
C PRO A 307 17.76 2.93 8.15
N SER A 308 18.73 2.28 8.81
CA SER A 308 19.45 2.81 9.97
C SER A 308 19.98 4.23 9.70
N PRO A 309 19.80 5.21 10.61
CA PRO A 309 20.54 6.46 10.56
C PRO A 309 22.05 6.26 10.85
N GLY A 310 22.56 5.02 10.83
CA GLY A 310 23.97 4.70 10.64
C GLY A 310 24.54 5.60 9.55
N GLY A 311 25.46 6.47 9.97
CA GLY A 311 25.56 7.82 9.46
C GLY A 311 25.56 7.96 7.93
N LEU A 312 24.88 9.00 7.46
CA LEU A 312 25.17 9.69 6.21
C LEU A 312 26.64 10.14 6.18
N ARG A 313 27.56 9.19 6.03
CA ARG A 313 28.94 9.43 5.62
C ARG A 313 28.90 9.44 4.11
N PHE A 314 28.54 10.59 3.55
CA PHE A 314 28.92 10.88 2.17
C PHE A 314 30.41 10.56 2.06
N PRO A 315 30.85 9.70 1.12
CA PRO A 315 32.26 9.62 0.82
C PRO A 315 32.68 11.03 0.45
N SER A 316 33.52 11.65 1.29
CA SER A 316 34.10 12.94 1.00
C SER A 316 34.75 12.84 -0.36
N ILE A 317 34.18 13.50 -1.37
CA ILE A 317 34.84 13.73 -2.64
C ILE A 317 36.09 14.53 -2.27
N ARG A 318 37.22 13.85 -2.12
CA ARG A 318 38.51 14.52 -2.05
C ARG A 318 38.80 14.98 -3.47
N LEU A 319 38.46 16.25 -3.73
CA LEU A 319 39.13 17.00 -4.77
C LEU A 319 40.59 17.12 -4.35
N HIS A 320 41.44 16.32 -4.99
CA HIS A 320 42.85 16.63 -5.14
C HIS A 320 43.00 17.58 -6.34
#